data_AF-A0A4Y8C0W7-F1
#
_entry.id   AF-A0A4Y8C0W7-F1
#
_cell.length_a   1.000
_cell.length_b   1.000
_cell.length_c   1.000
_cell.angle_alpha   90.00
_cell.angle_beta   90.00
_cell.angle_gamma   90.00
#
_symmetry.space_group_name_H-M   'P 1'
#
loop_
_entity.id
_entity.type
_entity.pdbx_description
1 polymer ?
#
loop_
_entity_poly.entity_id
_entity_poly.type
_entity_poly.pdbx_seq_one_letter_code
_entity_poly.pdbx_strand_id
1 'polypeptide(L)' 'VHPRIPQNTGSIGRMCFNAGFKLHIIKPTVFDISQKAVRRAGLDYWDKLEPIIWENLEEFLNENMIYKNRFFFATT' A
#
# COMPACT_ATOMS: atom_id res chain seq x y z
N VAL A 1 2.24 5.58 -6.18
CA VAL A 1 2.32 4.76 -7.41
C VAL A 1 1.20 3.73 -7.39
N HIS A 2 0.64 3.39 -8.56
CA HIS A 2 -0.56 2.56 -8.70
C HIS A 2 -0.15 1.10 -8.87
N PRO A 3 -0.38 0.21 -7.88
CA PRO A 3 0.10 -1.16 -7.99
C PRO A 3 -0.71 -1.96 -9.00
N ARG A 4 -0.01 -2.73 -9.84
CA ARG A 4 -0.60 -3.53 -10.91
C ARG A 4 -0.52 -5.04 -10.71
N ILE A 5 0.40 -5.51 -9.87
CA ILE A 5 0.66 -6.94 -9.66
C ILE A 5 0.28 -7.30 -8.22
N PRO A 6 -0.74 -8.17 -8.01
CA PRO A 6 -1.21 -8.53 -6.67
C PRO A 6 -0.12 -9.14 -5.79
N GLN A 7 0.71 -10.01 -6.35
CA GLN A 7 1.77 -10.72 -5.63
C GLN A 7 2.85 -9.77 -5.10
N ASN A 8 3.18 -8.72 -5.85
CA ASN A 8 4.12 -7.69 -5.39
C ASN A 8 3.54 -6.93 -4.20
N THR A 9 2.25 -6.60 -4.26
CA THR A 9 1.54 -5.87 -3.19
C THR A 9 1.45 -6.71 -1.91
N GLY A 10 1.17 -8.01 -2.04
CA GLY A 10 1.23 -8.94 -0.91
C GLY A 10 2.64 -8.99 -0.30
N SER A 11 3.67 -9.22 -1.11
CA SER A 11 5.05 -9.31 -0.63
C SER A 11 5.53 -8.04 0.09
N ILE A 12 5.24 -6.86 -0.49
CA ILE A 12 5.52 -5.56 0.13
C ILE A 12 4.72 -5.39 1.42
N GLY A 13 3.43 -5.76 1.43
CA GLY A 13 2.62 -5.72 2.65
C GLY A 13 3.19 -6.58 3.78
N ARG A 14 3.69 -7.79 3.47
CA ARG A 14 4.32 -8.66 4.46
C ARG A 14 5.59 -8.03 5.02
N MET A 15 6.39 -7.41 4.16
CA MET A 15 7.59 -6.68 4.57
C MET A 15 7.24 -5.50 5.49
N CYS A 16 6.27 -4.68 5.11
CA CYS A 16 5.79 -3.56 5.94
C CYS A 16 5.30 -4.06 7.30
N PHE A 17 4.51 -5.12 7.34
CA PHE A 17 4.03 -5.71 8.59
C PHE A 17 5.18 -6.17 9.49
N ASN A 18 6.14 -6.92 8.94
CA ASN A 18 7.29 -7.42 9.70
C ASN A 18 8.23 -6.30 10.17
N ALA A 19 8.35 -5.22 9.40
CA ALA A 19 9.20 -4.07 9.72
C ALA A 19 8.50 -3.00 10.59
N GLY A 20 7.20 -3.17 10.90
CA GLY A 20 6.42 -2.17 11.62
C GLY A 20 6.16 -0.89 10.82
N PHE A 21 6.18 -0.97 9.49
CA PHE A 21 5.90 0.17 8.60
C PHE A 21 4.43 0.23 8.21
N LYS A 22 3.91 1.44 8.04
CA LYS A 22 2.61 1.66 7.41
C LYS A 22 2.72 1.54 5.90
N LEU A 23 1.80 0.79 5.29
CA LEU A 23 1.68 0.68 3.85
C LEU A 23 0.63 1.66 3.33
N HIS A 24 1.02 2.51 2.38
CA HIS A 24 0.12 3.39 1.66
C HIS A 24 -0.08 2.86 0.24
N ILE A 25 -1.32 2.74 -0.21
CA ILE A 25 -1.68 2.28 -1.55
C ILE A 25 -2.45 3.38 -2.24
N ILE A 26 -2.03 3.76 -3.46
CA ILE A 26 -2.71 4.76 -4.27
C ILE A 26 -3.48 4.03 -5.38
N LYS A 27 -4.78 4.30 -5.47
CA LYS A 27 -5.68 3.80 -6.52
C LYS A 27 -5.41 4.47 -7.88
N PRO A 28 -5.97 3.93 -8.97
CA PRO A 28 -6.63 2.62 -9.07
C PRO A 28 -5.70 1.43 -8.85
N THR A 29 -6.19 0.43 -8.12
CA THR A 29 -5.65 -0.93 -8.11
C THR A 29 -6.38 -1.76 -9.17
N VAL A 30 -5.67 -2.62 -9.88
CA VAL A 30 -6.27 -3.53 -10.88
C VAL A 30 -6.70 -4.87 -10.27
N PHE A 31 -6.69 -4.97 -8.94
CA PHE A 31 -7.04 -6.15 -8.17
C PHE A 31 -7.82 -5.77 -6.91
N ASP A 32 -8.62 -6.73 -6.44
CA ASP A 32 -9.41 -6.59 -5.22
C ASP A 32 -8.53 -6.74 -3.97
N ILE A 33 -8.58 -5.72 -3.12
CA ILE A 33 -7.88 -5.65 -1.82
C ILE A 33 -8.85 -5.74 -0.64
N SER A 34 -10.10 -6.14 -0.88
CA SER A 34 -11.07 -6.42 0.18
C SER A 34 -10.55 -7.49 1.13
N GLN A 35 -10.96 -7.42 2.39
CA GLN A 35 -10.61 -8.42 3.43
C GLN A 35 -10.86 -9.87 2.96
N LYS A 36 -11.93 -10.08 2.19
CA LYS A 36 -12.28 -11.39 1.62
C LYS A 36 -11.28 -11.84 0.55
N ALA A 37 -10.80 -10.95 -0.30
CA ALA A 37 -9.84 -11.26 -1.35
C ALA A 37 -8.45 -11.55 -0.75
N VAL A 38 -7.98 -10.68 0.14
CA VAL A 38 -6.66 -10.82 0.79
C VAL A 38 -6.57 -12.07 1.67
N ARG A 39 -7.64 -12.40 2.41
CA ARG A 39 -7.70 -13.65 3.19
C ARG A 39 -7.60 -14.89 2.31
N ARG A 40 -8.24 -14.87 1.13
CA ARG A 40 -8.16 -15.98 0.16
C ARG A 40 -6.77 -16.11 -0.46
N ALA A 41 -6.05 -15.00 -0.59
CA ALA A 41 -4.67 -14.96 -1.04
C ALA A 41 -3.66 -15.37 0.06
N GLY A 42 -4.12 -15.80 1.24
CA GLY A 42 -3.24 -16.23 2.34
C GLY A 42 -2.56 -15.08 3.08
N LEU A 43 -3.09 -13.85 2.97
CA LEU A 43 -2.54 -12.66 3.63
C LEU A 43 -3.17 -12.49 5.02
N ASP A 44 -2.87 -13.44 5.91
CA ASP A 44 -3.37 -13.52 7.31
C ASP A 44 -3.03 -12.31 8.21
N TYR A 45 -2.06 -11.51 7.80
CA TYR A 45 -1.59 -10.30 8.47
C TYR A 45 -2.26 -9.02 7.97
N TRP A 46 -2.98 -9.07 6.86
CA TRP A 46 -3.44 -7.87 6.15
C TRP A 46 -4.34 -6.99 7.02
N ASP A 47 -5.18 -7.62 7.84
CA ASP A 47 -6.06 -6.93 8.79
C ASP A 47 -5.27 -6.16 9.87
N LYS A 48 -4.10 -6.66 10.24
CA LYS A 48 -3.20 -6.00 11.21
C LYS A 48 -2.29 -4.95 10.56
N LEU A 49 -2.06 -5.06 9.25
CA LEU A 49 -1.28 -4.08 8.50
C LEU A 49 -2.03 -2.75 8.39
N GLU A 50 -3.36 -2.80 8.29
CA GLU A 50 -4.24 -1.63 8.14
C GLU A 50 -3.71 -0.64 7.08
N PRO A 51 -3.59 -1.06 5.80
CA PRO A 51 -3.05 -0.20 4.76
C PRO A 51 -3.97 0.99 4.52
N ILE A 52 -3.37 2.17 4.33
CA ILE A 52 -4.10 3.39 4.01
C ILE A 52 -4.28 3.45 2.49
N ILE A 53 -5.53 3.55 2.04
CA ILE A 53 -5.89 3.58 0.63
C ILE A 53 -6.26 5.01 0.24
N TRP A 54 -5.57 5.55 -0.76
CA TRP A 54 -5.79 6.88 -1.31
C TRP A 54 -6.45 6.78 -2.68
N GLU A 55 -7.38 7.67 -3.01
CA GLU A 55 -8.06 7.67 -4.31
C GLU A 55 -7.10 8.06 -5.45
N ASN A 56 -6.17 8.97 -5.17
CA ASN A 56 -5.18 9.41 -6.14
C ASN A 56 -3.90 9.92 -5.44
N LEU A 57 -2.87 10.23 -6.24
CA LEU A 57 -1.59 10.71 -5.73
C LEU A 57 -1.69 12.10 -5.11
N GLU A 58 -2.56 12.97 -5.62
CA GLU A 58 -2.70 14.34 -5.14
C GLU A 58 -3.27 14.37 -3.71
N GLU A 59 -4.28 13.56 -3.43
CA GLU A 59 -4.83 13.38 -2.08
C GLU A 59 -3.74 12.96 -1.08
N PHE A 60 -2.96 11.94 -1.43
CA PHE A 60 -1.82 11.50 -0.61
C PHE A 60 -0.81 12.64 -0.37
N LEU A 61 -0.43 13.37 -1.42
CA LEU A 61 0.57 14.43 -1.31
C LEU A 61 0.08 15.59 -0.44
N ASN A 62 -1.18 16.01 -0.60
CA ASN A 62 -1.77 17.10 0.17
C ASN A 62 -1.80 16.79 1.67
N GLU A 63 -2.25 15.58 2.04
CA GLU A 63 -2.31 15.14 3.44
C GLU A 63 -0.92 14.92 4.07
N ASN A 64 0.10 14.61 3.25
CA ASN A 64 1.43 14.25 3.73
C ASN A 64 2.50 15.30 3.41
N MET A 65 2.08 16.52 3.04
CA MET A 65 2.98 17.55 2.52
C MET A 65 4.05 17.99 3.54
N ILE A 66 3.75 17.84 4.84
CA ILE A 66 4.70 18.09 5.93
C ILE A 66 5.98 17.22 5.83
N TYR A 67 5.91 16.09 5.13
CA TYR A 67 7.01 15.15 4.93
C TYR A 67 7.71 15.31 3.59
N LYS A 68 7.42 16.36 2.80
CA LYS A 68 7.93 16.56 1.43
C LYS A 68 9.43 16.29 1.28
N ASN A 69 10.24 16.81 2.21
CA ASN A 69 11.71 16.70 2.17
C ASN A 69 12.23 15.29 2.46
N ARG A 70 11.34 14.35 2.80
CA ARG A 70 11.65 12.95 3.11
C ARG A 70 10.95 11.98 2.16
N PHE A 71 10.42 12.47 1.05
CA PHE A 71 9.95 11.62 -0.03
C PHE A 71 11.12 11.18 -0.88
N PHE A 72 11.26 9.86 -0.99
CA PHE A 72 12.24 9.21 -1.85
C PHE A 72 11.50 8.45 -2.95
N PHE A 73 11.96 8.62 -4.19
CA PHE A 73 11.36 7.99 -5.36
C PHE A 73 12.36 7.02 -5.98
N ALA A 74 11.97 5.75 -6.06
CA ALA A 74 12.73 4.78 -6.84
C ALA A 74 12.51 5.06 -8.33
N THR A 75 13.59 5.23 -9.08
CA THR A 75 13.61 5.43 -10.54
C THR A 75 14.26 4.22 -11.21
N THR A 76 13.95 3.99 -12.49
CA THR A 76 14.60 2.97 -13.34
C THR A 76 15.16 3.64 -14.57
#